data_AF-A0A5S4GHE7-F1
#
_entry.id   AF-A0A5S4GHE7-F1
#
_cell.length_a   1.000
_cell.length_b   1.000
_cell.length_c   1.000
_cell.angle_alpha   90.00
_cell.angle_beta   90.00
_cell.angle_gamma   90.00
#
_symmetry.space_group_name_H-M   'P 1'
#
loop_
_entity.id
_entity.type
_entity.pdbx_description
1 polymer ?
#
loop_
_entity_poly.entity_id
_entity_poly.type
_entity_poly.pdbx_seq_one_letter_code
_entity_poly.pdbx_strand_id
1 'polypeptide(L)'
;MDADGYRRALAVHAAGVVVITAQSDGIPVGLTATSFSSVSLDPPLVSFYVDRSSTTWPSLRAADHFAVNVLAGDQAELATRFARKDIDRFAEPTRWRPGPLGAPLLQDVSAHLICLPHETVDVGDHILVVGLVAEARVHGTGRPLLYHQGRFGRFLPHP
;
A
#
# COMPACT_ATOMS: atom_id res chain seq x y z
N MET A 1 10.86 -24.68 -11.34
CA MET A 1 10.92 -24.21 -9.94
C MET A 1 9.57 -24.52 -9.30
N ASP A 2 9.53 -25.11 -8.12
CA ASP A 2 8.26 -25.32 -7.41
C ASP A 2 7.79 -24.04 -6.70
N ALA A 3 6.50 -23.96 -6.40
CA ALA A 3 5.92 -22.75 -5.81
C ALA A 3 6.47 -22.45 -4.41
N ASP A 4 6.79 -23.48 -3.63
CA ASP A 4 7.28 -23.30 -2.26
C ASP A 4 8.73 -22.80 -2.23
N GLY A 5 9.58 -23.32 -3.12
CA GLY A 5 10.94 -22.82 -3.34
C GLY A 5 10.94 -21.36 -3.78
N TYR A 6 10.06 -20.99 -4.72
CA TYR A 6 9.89 -19.60 -5.15
C TYR A 6 9.48 -18.69 -3.98
N ARG A 7 8.45 -19.06 -3.21
CA ARG A 7 7.98 -18.27 -2.06
C ARG A 7 9.05 -18.12 -0.99
N ARG A 8 9.79 -19.19 -0.68
CA ARG A 8 10.90 -19.13 0.30
C ARG A 8 12.01 -18.20 -0.18
N ALA A 9 12.36 -18.24 -1.46
CA ALA A 9 13.37 -17.36 -2.04
C ALA A 9 12.94 -15.89 -1.97
N LEU A 10 11.68 -15.57 -2.27
CA LEU A 10 11.18 -14.20 -2.15
C LEU A 10 11.03 -13.73 -0.71
N ALA A 11 10.71 -14.63 0.23
CA ALA A 11 10.47 -14.28 1.62
C ALA A 11 11.70 -13.69 2.34
N VAL A 12 12.92 -13.91 1.81
CA VAL A 12 14.16 -13.31 2.35
C VAL A 12 14.35 -11.86 1.90
N HIS A 13 13.62 -11.40 0.88
CA HIS A 13 13.63 -10.00 0.48
C HIS A 13 12.67 -9.22 1.39
N ALA A 14 13.23 -8.37 2.25
CA ALA A 14 12.43 -7.51 3.11
C ALA A 14 11.79 -6.38 2.29
N ALA A 15 10.54 -6.05 2.60
CA ALA A 15 9.82 -4.99 1.94
C ALA A 15 9.21 -4.01 2.96
N GLY A 16 9.10 -2.75 2.55
CA GLY A 16 8.25 -1.78 3.28
C GLY A 16 6.78 -2.14 3.12
N VAL A 17 5.97 -1.74 4.09
CA VAL A 17 4.52 -1.99 4.07
C VAL A 17 3.78 -0.68 3.84
N VAL A 18 2.87 -0.67 2.88
CA VAL A 18 1.95 0.45 2.63
C VAL A 18 0.51 -0.03 2.65
N VAL A 19 -0.41 0.90 2.90
CA VAL A 19 -1.82 0.71 2.57
C VAL A 19 -2.19 1.65 1.45
N ILE A 20 -2.71 1.08 0.36
CA ILE A 20 -3.29 1.85 -0.73
C ILE A 20 -4.76 2.10 -0.39
N THR A 21 -5.21 3.34 -0.46
CA THR A 21 -6.60 3.72 -0.18
C THR A 21 -7.16 4.56 -1.32
N ALA A 22 -8.45 4.42 -1.58
CA ALA A 22 -9.18 5.22 -2.56
C ALA A 22 -10.63 5.41 -2.08
N GLN A 23 -11.37 6.27 -2.77
CA GLN A 23 -12.82 6.32 -2.65
C GLN A 23 -13.46 5.90 -3.97
N SER A 24 -14.50 5.07 -3.88
CA SER A 24 -15.38 4.73 -5.00
C SER A 24 -16.81 5.02 -4.55
N ASP A 25 -17.52 5.90 -5.25
CA ASP A 25 -18.90 6.29 -4.91
C ASP A 25 -19.06 6.76 -3.44
N GLY A 26 -18.06 7.46 -2.90
CA GLY A 26 -18.02 7.92 -1.51
C GLY A 26 -17.66 6.85 -0.48
N ILE A 27 -17.53 5.58 -0.89
CA ILE A 27 -17.16 4.46 -0.02
C ILE A 27 -15.63 4.33 0.01
N PRO A 28 -14.99 4.38 1.20
CA PRO A 28 -13.56 4.19 1.30
C PRO A 28 -13.19 2.72 1.09
N VAL A 29 -12.19 2.49 0.25
CA VAL A 29 -11.63 1.18 -0.02
C VAL A 29 -10.12 1.24 0.17
N GLY A 30 -9.50 0.10 0.49
CA GLY A 30 -8.05 0.05 0.58
C GLY A 30 -7.51 -1.32 0.90
N LEU A 31 -6.25 -1.56 0.55
CA LEU A 31 -5.57 -2.83 0.71
C LEU A 31 -4.13 -2.63 1.16
N THR A 32 -3.60 -3.60 1.90
CA THR A 32 -2.18 -3.65 2.23
C THR A 32 -1.38 -4.14 1.03
N ALA A 33 -0.26 -3.48 0.73
CA ALA A 33 0.70 -3.89 -0.28
C ALA A 33 2.13 -3.89 0.27
N THR A 34 2.89 -4.93 -0.06
CA THR A 34 4.34 -5.05 0.21
C THR A 34 5.15 -5.03 -1.09
N SER A 35 4.49 -4.83 -2.23
CA SER A 35 5.07 -4.76 -3.56
C SER A 35 5.34 -3.32 -4.01
N PHE A 36 5.21 -2.36 -3.10
CA PHE A 36 5.36 -0.94 -3.39
C PHE A 36 6.81 -0.57 -3.72
N SER A 37 7.00 0.21 -4.78
CA SER A 37 8.32 0.68 -5.21
C SER A 37 8.24 2.08 -5.85
N SER A 38 9.34 2.82 -5.79
CA SER A 38 9.55 3.99 -6.66
C SER A 38 9.91 3.53 -8.08
N VAL A 39 9.42 4.25 -9.09
CA VAL A 39 9.64 3.95 -10.51
C VAL A 39 10.43 5.03 -11.21
N SER A 40 10.07 6.30 -11.02
CA SER A 40 10.68 7.43 -11.73
C SER A 40 10.72 8.67 -10.83
N LEU A 41 11.71 9.53 -11.05
CA LEU A 41 11.82 10.83 -10.40
C LEU A 41 11.16 11.94 -11.23
N ASP A 42 11.28 11.90 -12.56
CA ASP A 42 10.69 12.88 -13.48
C ASP A 42 10.09 12.18 -14.72
N PRO A 43 8.74 12.06 -14.82
CA PRO A 43 7.77 12.45 -13.79
C PRO A 43 7.88 11.55 -12.53
N PRO A 44 7.39 12.00 -11.36
CA PRO A 44 7.48 11.23 -10.12
C PRO A 44 6.47 10.07 -10.13
N LEU A 45 6.96 8.85 -10.36
CA LEU A 45 6.13 7.65 -10.49
C LEU A 45 6.44 6.65 -9.37
N VAL A 46 5.38 5.99 -8.90
CA VAL A 46 5.44 4.84 -7.98
C VAL A 46 4.64 3.67 -8.55
N SER A 47 4.91 2.46 -8.08
CA SER A 47 4.16 1.28 -8.46
C SER A 47 3.85 0.35 -7.30
N PHE A 48 2.85 -0.50 -7.50
CA PHE A 48 2.53 -1.65 -6.67
C PHE A 48 1.80 -2.70 -7.51
N TYR A 49 1.72 -3.91 -6.99
CA TYR A 49 1.01 -5.03 -7.64
C TYR A 49 -0.23 -5.41 -6.84
N VAL A 50 -1.31 -5.71 -7.56
CA VAL A 50 -2.58 -6.18 -6.98
C VAL A 50 -2.93 -7.54 -7.57
N ASP A 51 -3.31 -8.48 -6.71
CA ASP A 51 -3.80 -9.80 -7.14
C ASP A 51 -5.05 -9.64 -8.02
N ARG A 52 -5.13 -10.35 -9.16
CA ARG A 52 -6.29 -10.28 -10.07
C ARG A 52 -7.61 -10.69 -9.42
N SER A 53 -7.55 -11.51 -8.37
CA SER A 53 -8.70 -11.95 -7.57
C SER A 53 -9.09 -10.96 -6.46
N SER A 54 -8.41 -9.83 -6.35
CA SER A 54 -8.70 -8.81 -5.34
C SER A 54 -10.13 -8.26 -5.50
N THR A 55 -10.93 -8.39 -4.45
CA THR A 55 -12.26 -7.79 -4.37
C THR A 55 -12.21 -6.26 -4.18
N THR A 56 -11.04 -5.72 -3.79
CA THR A 56 -10.82 -4.28 -3.63
C THR A 56 -10.41 -3.61 -4.95
N TRP A 57 -9.81 -4.37 -5.87
CA TRP A 57 -9.29 -3.83 -7.12
C TRP A 57 -10.35 -3.15 -8.00
N PRO A 58 -11.56 -3.71 -8.21
CA PRO A 58 -12.56 -3.06 -9.05
C PRO A 58 -12.90 -1.64 -8.60
N SER A 59 -13.09 -1.42 -7.30
CA SER A 59 -13.35 -0.09 -6.73
C SER A 59 -12.14 0.82 -6.80
N LEU A 60 -10.94 0.29 -6.54
CA LEU A 60 -9.70 1.08 -6.61
C LEU A 60 -9.37 1.52 -8.04
N ARG A 61 -9.62 0.66 -9.02
CA ARG A 61 -9.44 0.95 -10.45
C ARG A 61 -10.42 2.00 -10.97
N ALA A 62 -11.61 2.08 -10.37
CA ALA A 62 -12.63 3.06 -10.74
C ALA A 62 -12.38 4.45 -10.14
N ALA A 63 -11.46 4.58 -9.18
CA ALA A 63 -11.16 5.85 -8.53
C ALA A 63 -10.23 6.73 -9.38
N ASP A 64 -10.53 8.02 -9.45
CA ASP A 64 -9.71 9.01 -10.17
C ASP A 64 -8.37 9.33 -9.48
N HIS A 65 -8.24 8.92 -8.22
CA HIS A 65 -7.06 9.12 -7.39
C HIS A 65 -7.01 8.09 -6.27
N PHE A 66 -5.81 7.85 -5.75
CA PHE A 66 -5.58 7.02 -4.59
C PHE A 66 -4.50 7.62 -3.70
N ALA A 67 -4.49 7.23 -2.43
CA ALA A 67 -3.42 7.55 -1.51
C ALA A 67 -2.58 6.30 -1.20
N VAL A 68 -1.28 6.51 -1.08
CA VAL A 68 -0.33 5.54 -0.52
C VAL A 68 -0.02 5.98 0.90
N ASN A 69 -0.34 5.13 1.88
CA ASN A 69 -0.10 5.37 3.29
C ASN A 69 1.09 4.50 3.72
N VAL A 70 2.26 5.10 3.87
CA VAL A 70 3.50 4.39 4.22
C VAL A 70 3.51 4.12 5.72
N LEU A 71 3.37 2.86 6.13
CA LEU A 71 3.11 2.52 7.53
C LEU A 71 4.35 2.71 8.43
N ALA A 72 4.11 3.18 9.65
CA ALA A 72 5.09 3.26 10.72
C ALA A 72 5.28 1.90 11.42
N GLY A 73 6.44 1.69 12.03
CA GLY A 73 6.89 0.39 12.57
C GLY A 73 6.01 -0.25 13.66
N ASP A 74 5.05 0.47 14.22
CA ASP A 74 4.06 0.02 15.20
C ASP A 74 2.69 -0.33 14.59
N GLN A 75 2.50 -0.18 13.27
CA GLN A 75 1.20 -0.34 12.61
C GLN A 75 0.96 -1.74 12.01
N ALA A 76 1.51 -2.80 12.62
CA ALA A 76 1.35 -4.18 12.17
C ALA A 76 -0.12 -4.65 12.18
N GLU A 77 -0.90 -4.22 13.18
CA GLU A 77 -2.33 -4.53 13.25
C GLU A 77 -3.12 -3.87 12.12
N LEU A 78 -2.78 -2.62 11.78
CA LEU A 78 -3.38 -1.88 10.68
C LEU A 78 -3.08 -2.58 9.34
N ALA A 79 -1.82 -2.94 9.10
CA ALA A 79 -1.41 -3.71 7.94
C ALA A 79 -2.18 -5.04 7.83
N THR A 80 -2.33 -5.75 8.95
CA THR A 80 -3.07 -7.01 9.01
C THR A 80 -4.55 -6.81 8.69
N ARG A 81 -5.17 -5.76 9.24
CA ARG A 81 -6.58 -5.44 8.99
C ARG A 81 -6.83 -5.17 7.52
N PHE A 82 -5.99 -4.35 6.88
CA PHE A 82 -6.14 -4.01 5.46
C PHE A 82 -5.77 -5.14 4.49
N ALA A 83 -5.17 -6.24 4.99
CA ALA A 83 -4.95 -7.47 4.23
C ALA A 83 -6.11 -8.48 4.31
N ARG A 84 -7.02 -8.35 5.30
CA ARG A 84 -8.14 -9.29 5.49
C ARG A 84 -9.25 -9.07 4.47
N LYS A 85 -9.87 -10.16 4.00
CA LYS A 85 -11.08 -10.14 3.18
C LYS A 85 -12.32 -10.06 4.07
N ASP A 86 -13.43 -9.59 3.50
CA ASP A 86 -14.78 -9.68 4.09
C ASP A 86 -14.95 -9.01 5.46
N ILE A 87 -14.23 -7.91 5.70
CA ILE A 87 -14.40 -7.05 6.88
C ILE A 87 -14.50 -5.59 6.47
N ASP A 88 -15.13 -4.77 7.31
CA ASP A 88 -15.02 -3.32 7.22
C ASP A 88 -13.66 -2.85 7.75
N ARG A 89 -12.74 -2.58 6.81
CA ARG A 89 -11.37 -2.15 7.10
C ARG A 89 -11.31 -0.73 7.66
N PHE A 90 -12.33 0.09 7.43
CA PHE A 90 -12.39 1.51 7.83
C PHE A 90 -13.24 1.78 9.07
N ALA A 91 -14.06 0.82 9.50
CA ALA A 91 -14.71 0.83 10.81
C ALA A 91 -13.68 0.86 11.95
N GLU A 92 -14.17 1.14 13.17
CA GLU A 92 -13.34 1.13 14.37
C GLU A 92 -12.52 -0.17 14.50
N PRO A 93 -11.25 -0.06 14.95
CA PRO A 93 -10.58 1.12 15.47
C PRO A 93 -9.77 1.90 14.42
N THR A 94 -10.02 1.71 13.12
CA THR A 94 -9.24 2.38 12.07
C THR A 94 -9.43 3.89 12.12
N ARG A 95 -8.34 4.62 12.40
CA ARG A 95 -8.34 6.09 12.42
C ARG A 95 -7.92 6.62 11.05
N TRP A 96 -8.79 7.38 10.41
CA TRP A 96 -8.54 7.97 9.11
C TRP A 96 -9.28 9.30 8.95
N ARG A 97 -8.95 10.05 7.90
CA ARG A 97 -9.63 11.30 7.52
C ARG A 97 -9.62 11.46 6.00
N PRO A 98 -10.58 12.20 5.41
CA PRO A 98 -10.48 12.62 4.02
C PRO A 98 -9.23 13.48 3.80
N GLY A 99 -8.49 13.19 2.74
CA GLY A 99 -7.35 13.95 2.26
C GLY A 99 -7.66 14.80 1.03
N PRO A 100 -6.62 15.33 0.37
CA PRO A 100 -6.75 15.94 -0.95
C PRO A 100 -7.52 15.02 -1.91
N LEU A 101 -8.41 15.62 -2.71
CA LEU A 101 -9.31 14.92 -3.63
C LEU A 101 -10.30 13.94 -2.96
N GLY A 102 -10.32 13.84 -1.62
CA GLY A 102 -11.15 12.89 -0.88
C GLY A 102 -10.46 11.54 -0.61
N ALA A 103 -9.20 11.36 -1.02
CA ALA A 103 -8.45 10.12 -0.74
C ALA A 103 -8.42 9.81 0.77
N PRO A 104 -8.78 8.60 1.24
CA PRO A 104 -8.76 8.30 2.67
C PRO A 104 -7.32 8.27 3.19
N LEU A 105 -6.96 9.12 4.15
CA LEU A 105 -5.64 9.16 4.75
C LEU A 105 -5.66 8.52 6.14
N LEU A 106 -4.87 7.45 6.30
CA LEU A 106 -4.71 6.77 7.58
C LEU A 106 -3.85 7.64 8.52
N GLN A 107 -4.18 7.62 9.81
CA GLN A 107 -3.44 8.39 10.81
C GLN A 107 -2.17 7.66 11.26
N ASP A 108 -1.24 8.42 11.85
CA ASP A 108 -0.01 7.93 12.49
C ASP A 108 0.97 7.20 11.55
N VAL A 109 0.76 7.29 10.24
CA VAL A 109 1.64 6.71 9.22
C VAL A 109 2.90 7.57 9.01
N SER A 110 3.95 6.98 8.45
CA SER A 110 5.23 7.67 8.21
C SER A 110 5.13 8.72 7.10
N ALA A 111 4.35 8.45 6.05
CA ALA A 111 4.16 9.35 4.93
C ALA A 111 2.84 9.09 4.19
N HIS A 112 2.33 10.12 3.51
CA HIS A 112 1.26 10.04 2.54
C HIS A 112 1.79 10.43 1.16
N LEU A 113 1.36 9.70 0.13
CA LEU A 113 1.50 10.11 -1.26
C LEU A 113 0.10 10.13 -1.87
N ILE A 114 -0.28 11.22 -2.54
CA ILE A 114 -1.51 11.31 -3.32
C ILE A 114 -1.15 11.08 -4.77
N CYS A 115 -1.76 10.08 -5.38
CA CYS A 115 -1.43 9.61 -6.70
C CYS A 115 -2.63 9.68 -7.65
N LEU A 116 -2.36 10.07 -8.88
CA LEU A 116 -3.28 9.90 -10.00
C LEU A 116 -2.95 8.57 -10.71
N PRO A 117 -3.95 7.78 -11.14
CA PRO A 117 -3.71 6.60 -11.98
C PRO A 117 -2.93 7.01 -13.23
N HIS A 118 -1.85 6.28 -13.52
CA HIS A 118 -1.00 6.55 -14.68
C HIS A 118 -1.04 5.41 -15.69
N GLU A 119 -0.82 4.18 -15.25
CA GLU A 119 -0.82 3.00 -16.10
C GLU A 119 -1.20 1.75 -15.31
N THR A 120 -1.82 0.78 -15.98
CA THR A 120 -2.04 -0.56 -15.44
C THR A 120 -1.67 -1.62 -16.47
N VAL A 121 -0.94 -2.65 -16.04
CA VAL A 121 -0.48 -3.73 -16.93
C VAL A 121 -0.76 -5.08 -16.27
N ASP A 122 -1.36 -6.01 -17.03
CA ASP A 122 -1.52 -7.40 -16.58
C ASP A 122 -0.16 -8.11 -16.57
N VAL A 123 0.24 -8.63 -15.40
CA VAL A 123 1.51 -9.33 -15.20
C VAL A 123 1.24 -10.66 -14.48
N GLY A 124 1.03 -11.71 -15.27
CA GLY A 124 0.71 -13.04 -14.74
C GLY A 124 -0.61 -13.05 -13.97
N ASP A 125 -0.57 -13.44 -12.70
CA ASP A 125 -1.71 -13.46 -11.79
C ASP A 125 -1.93 -12.13 -11.03
N HIS A 126 -1.09 -11.12 -11.31
CA HIS A 126 -1.19 -9.79 -10.73
C HIS A 126 -1.39 -8.71 -11.80
N ILE A 127 -1.77 -7.52 -11.34
CA ILE A 127 -1.88 -6.30 -12.12
C ILE A 127 -0.85 -5.33 -11.56
N LEU A 128 0.09 -4.88 -12.39
CA LEU A 128 0.96 -3.76 -12.10
C LEU A 128 0.12 -2.48 -12.16
N VAL A 129 0.20 -1.66 -11.12
CA VAL A 129 -0.43 -0.34 -11.04
C VAL A 129 0.67 0.69 -10.91
N VAL A 130 0.67 1.69 -11.79
CA VAL A 130 1.58 2.84 -11.76
C VAL A 130 0.77 4.09 -11.42
N GLY A 131 1.26 4.87 -10.46
CA GLY A 131 0.68 6.14 -10.06
C GLY A 131 1.64 7.29 -10.25
N LEU A 132 1.12 8.41 -10.76
CA LEU A 132 1.79 9.70 -10.77
C LEU A 132 1.60 10.39 -9.43
N VAL A 133 2.69 10.69 -8.72
CA VAL A 133 2.64 11.36 -7.42
C VAL A 133 2.35 12.85 -7.62
N ALA A 134 1.17 13.30 -7.20
CA ALA A 134 0.75 14.70 -7.26
C ALA A 134 1.10 15.48 -5.99
N GLU A 135 1.07 14.83 -4.83
CA GLU A 135 1.46 15.40 -3.54
C GLU A 135 2.15 14.33 -2.68
N ALA A 136 3.16 14.72 -1.90
CA ALA A 136 3.77 13.85 -0.89
C ALA A 136 3.98 14.62 0.42
N ARG A 137 3.69 13.97 1.55
CA ARG A 137 3.94 14.50 2.90
C ARG A 137 4.57 13.45 3.80
N VAL A 138 5.54 13.89 4.60
CA VAL A 138 6.23 13.06 5.59
C VAL A 138 5.82 13.51 6.99
N HIS A 139 5.55 12.56 7.88
CA HIS A 139 4.96 12.83 9.20
C HIS A 139 5.76 12.26 10.38
N GLY A 140 6.80 11.45 10.15
CA GLY A 140 7.49 10.70 11.21
C GLY A 140 9.00 10.58 11.07
N THR A 141 9.58 9.77 11.97
CA THR A 141 11.02 9.68 12.26
C THR A 141 11.81 8.74 11.34
N GLY A 142 11.19 8.19 10.29
CA GLY A 142 11.84 7.25 9.37
C GLY A 142 11.95 5.81 9.89
N ARG A 143 11.06 5.38 10.79
CA ARG A 143 10.95 3.98 11.26
C ARG A 143 9.81 3.25 10.53
N PRO A 144 10.05 2.70 9.31
CA PRO A 144 8.99 2.04 8.55
C PRO A 144 8.62 0.69 9.17
N LEU A 145 7.37 0.28 8.94
CA LEU A 145 6.97 -1.11 9.08
C LEU A 145 7.61 -1.92 7.96
N LEU A 146 8.30 -3.01 8.34
CA LEU A 146 8.88 -3.95 7.40
C LEU A 146 8.14 -5.29 7.45
N TYR A 147 8.08 -5.97 6.32
CA TYR A 147 7.64 -7.34 6.21
C TYR A 147 8.78 -8.21 5.68
N HIS A 148 9.12 -9.26 6.42
CA HIS A 148 10.22 -10.18 6.10
C HIS A 148 9.90 -11.57 6.67
N GLN A 149 10.07 -12.61 5.85
CA GLN A 149 9.82 -14.01 6.24
C GLN A 149 8.47 -14.25 6.94
N GLY A 150 7.40 -13.64 6.43
CA GLY A 150 6.06 -13.84 6.98
C GLY A 150 5.77 -13.06 8.27
N ARG A 151 6.66 -12.13 8.67
CA ARG A 151 6.57 -11.41 9.94
C ARG A 151 6.72 -9.91 9.74
N PHE A 152 6.03 -9.15 10.58
CA PHE A 152 6.24 -7.71 10.70
C PHE A 152 7.44 -7.42 11.60
N GLY A 153 8.20 -6.39 11.24
CA GLY A 153 9.36 -5.93 11.97
C GLY A 153 9.63 -4.45 11.74
N ARG A 154 10.81 -4.01 12.19
CA ARG A 154 11.27 -2.61 12.09
C ARG A 154 12.67 -2.56 11.50
N PHE A 155 12.98 -1.45 10.85
CA PHE A 155 14.35 -1.15 10.46
C PHE A 155 15.20 -0.85 11.70
N LEU A 156 16.39 -1.46 11.76
CA LEU A 156 17.42 -1.15 12.74
C LEU A 156 18.68 -0.76 11.95
N PRO A 157 19.18 0.49 12.11
CA PRO A 157 20.38 0.91 11.40
C PRO A 157 21.58 0.10 11.88
N HIS A 158 22.53 -0.13 10.97
CA HIS A 158 23.86 -0.59 11.38
C HIS A 158 24.55 0.50 12.23
N PRO A 159 25.41 0.09 13.18
CA PRO A 159 26.21 1.02 13.98
C PRO A 159 27.17 1.86 13.12
#